data_AF-A0A9D5AP65-F1
#
_entry.id   AF-A0A9D5AP65-F1
#
_cell.length_a   1.000
_cell.length_b   1.000
_cell.length_c   1.000
_cell.angle_alpha   90.00
_cell.angle_beta   90.00
_cell.angle_gamma   90.00
#
_symmetry.space_group_name_H-M   'P 1'
#
loop_
_entity.id
_entity.type
_entity.pdbx_description
1 polymer ?
#
loop_
_entity_poly.entity_id
_entity_poly.type
_entity_poly.pdbx_seq_one_letter_code
_entity_poly.pdbx_strand_id
1 'polypeptide(L)'
;MAVGVVDGTSEAIFQTLMALGPSRSEWDFCFSKGSVVEHLDGHTDIIHKQLYSDWLPWGMKRRDLLLRRYWRREDDGTYVILYHSVFHKKCPHQKGYVRACLKSGGYVISPANMGKQSVVKHMLAI
;
A
#
# COMPACT_ATOMS: atom_id res chain seq x y z
N MET A 1 11.34 6.56 -7.80
CA MET A 1 10.32 5.81 -8.55
C MET A 1 10.93 4.50 -8.98
N ALA A 2 10.22 3.38 -8.84
CA ALA A 2 10.62 2.07 -9.36
C ALA A 2 9.60 1.60 -10.39
N VAL A 3 10.05 0.91 -11.44
CA VAL A 3 9.20 0.42 -12.53
C VAL A 3 9.56 -1.02 -12.83
N GLY A 4 8.56 -1.87 -13.01
CA GLY A 4 8.75 -3.26 -13.40
C GLY A 4 7.58 -3.79 -14.22
N VAL A 5 7.83 -4.86 -14.98
CA VAL A 5 6.78 -5.64 -15.64
C VAL A 5 6.49 -6.85 -14.77
N VAL A 6 5.22 -7.10 -14.49
CA VAL A 6 4.76 -8.22 -13.66
C VAL A 6 3.84 -9.08 -14.51
N ASP A 7 4.04 -10.40 -14.48
CA ASP A 7 3.13 -11.36 -15.09
C ASP A 7 1.82 -11.39 -14.29
N GLY A 8 0.71 -11.08 -14.95
CA GLY A 8 -0.59 -10.93 -14.32
C GLY A 8 -1.40 -9.76 -14.86
N THR A 9 -2.72 -9.88 -14.74
CA THR A 9 -3.65 -8.81 -15.12
C THR A 9 -3.51 -7.62 -14.17
N SER A 10 -3.84 -6.42 -14.65
CA SER A 10 -3.80 -5.20 -13.84
C SER A 10 -4.73 -5.31 -12.63
N GLU A 11 -5.87 -5.98 -12.79
CA GLU A 11 -6.83 -6.24 -11.72
C GLU A 11 -6.27 -7.19 -10.65
N ALA A 12 -5.64 -8.30 -11.04
CA ALA A 12 -5.06 -9.23 -10.07
C ALA A 12 -3.98 -8.54 -9.22
N ILE A 13 -3.09 -7.78 -9.86
CA ILE A 13 -2.04 -7.02 -9.17
C ILE A 13 -2.65 -5.94 -8.27
N PHE A 14 -3.68 -5.24 -8.74
CA PHE A 14 -4.43 -4.28 -7.93
C PHE A 14 -4.99 -4.93 -6.67
N GLN A 15 -5.68 -6.07 -6.78
CA GLN A 15 -6.22 -6.78 -5.62
C GLN A 15 -5.11 -7.22 -4.64
N THR A 16 -3.99 -7.74 -5.15
CA THR A 16 -2.82 -8.09 -4.34
C THR A 16 -2.25 -6.89 -3.57
N LEU A 17 -2.18 -5.72 -4.21
CA LEU A 17 -1.71 -4.49 -3.56
C LEU A 17 -2.72 -3.90 -2.57
N MET A 18 -4.02 -4.12 -2.81
CA MET A 18 -5.10 -3.66 -1.94
C MET A 18 -5.29 -4.53 -0.71
N ALA A 19 -4.87 -5.80 -0.76
CA ALA A 19 -4.98 -6.74 0.34
C ALA A 19 -4.25 -6.26 1.61
N LEU A 20 -4.92 -6.48 2.75
CA LEU A 20 -4.42 -6.21 4.10
C LEU A 20 -4.44 -7.46 5.00
N GLY A 21 -4.94 -8.59 4.47
CA GLY A 21 -4.99 -9.88 5.15
C GLY A 21 -3.69 -10.68 5.01
N PRO A 22 -3.72 -11.98 5.40
CA PRO A 22 -2.54 -12.85 5.38
C PRO A 22 -1.85 -12.96 4.01
N SER A 23 -2.61 -12.90 2.90
CA SER A 23 -2.06 -12.93 1.54
C SER A 23 -1.09 -11.78 1.23
N ARG A 24 -1.13 -10.68 2.00
CA ARG A 24 -0.16 -9.61 1.89
C ARG A 24 1.21 -10.00 2.43
N SER A 25 1.26 -10.75 3.52
CA SER A 25 2.51 -11.22 4.14
C SER A 25 3.22 -12.30 3.32
N GLU A 26 2.55 -12.92 2.35
CA GLU A 26 3.17 -13.92 1.47
C GLU A 26 4.28 -13.33 0.57
N TRP A 27 4.22 -12.02 0.28
CA TRP A 27 5.18 -11.37 -0.61
C TRP A 27 5.78 -10.06 -0.05
N ASP A 28 5.06 -9.35 0.82
CA ASP A 28 5.55 -8.12 1.43
C ASP A 28 6.34 -8.45 2.70
N PHE A 29 7.65 -8.65 2.54
CA PHE A 29 8.56 -9.08 3.61
C PHE A 29 8.52 -8.22 4.88
N CYS A 30 8.12 -6.95 4.75
CA CYS A 30 8.08 -6.02 5.88
C CYS A 30 6.69 -5.92 6.53
N PHE A 31 5.65 -6.46 5.91
CA PHE A 31 4.26 -6.33 6.37
C PHE A 31 3.90 -7.36 7.44
N SER A 32 3.49 -6.87 8.61
CA SER A 32 3.05 -7.71 9.73
C SER A 32 1.53 -7.83 9.83
N LYS A 33 0.81 -6.70 9.77
CA LYS A 33 -0.64 -6.66 9.92
C LYS A 33 -1.21 -5.43 9.23
N GLY A 34 -2.42 -5.54 8.71
CA GLY A 34 -3.16 -4.40 8.19
C GLY A 34 -4.63 -4.46 8.55
N SER A 35 -5.27 -3.29 8.59
CA SER A 35 -6.71 -3.17 8.72
C SER A 35 -7.21 -1.89 8.09
N VAL A 36 -8.45 -1.92 7.60
CA VAL A 36 -9.18 -0.69 7.29
C VAL A 36 -9.65 -0.07 8.60
N VAL A 37 -9.31 1.19 8.82
CA VAL A 37 -9.75 1.98 9.98
C VAL A 37 -11.09 2.64 9.69
N GLU A 38 -11.27 3.13 8.46
CA GLU A 38 -12.48 3.82 8.04
C GLU A 38 -12.61 3.81 6.51
N HIS A 39 -13.82 3.57 6.00
CA HIS A 39 -14.16 3.84 4.61
C HIS A 39 -14.71 5.27 4.52
N LEU A 40 -14.08 6.12 3.72
CA LEU A 40 -14.50 7.51 3.53
C LEU A 40 -15.52 7.61 2.39
N ASP A 41 -15.29 6.87 1.32
CA ASP A 41 -16.19 6.74 0.17
C ASP A 41 -15.93 5.40 -0.56
N GLY A 42 -16.48 5.22 -1.76
CA GLY A 42 -16.31 3.98 -2.55
C GLY A 42 -14.90 3.75 -3.11
N HIS A 43 -14.06 4.79 -3.13
CA HIS A 43 -12.73 4.83 -3.72
C HIS A 43 -11.62 5.22 -2.71
N THR A 44 -12.00 5.64 -1.51
CA THR A 44 -11.08 6.15 -0.49
C THR A 44 -11.31 5.48 0.84
N ASP A 45 -10.25 4.95 1.44
CA ASP A 45 -10.24 4.44 2.80
C ASP A 45 -9.05 4.98 3.60
N ILE A 46 -9.14 4.86 4.93
CA ILE A 46 -8.03 5.05 5.85
C ILE A 46 -7.59 3.66 6.30
N ILE A 47 -6.33 3.33 6.07
CA ILE A 47 -5.76 2.02 6.40
C ILE A 47 -4.61 2.18 7.40
N HIS A 48 -4.51 1.20 8.29
CA HIS A 48 -3.38 1.05 9.20
C HIS A 48 -2.54 -0.15 8.75
N LYS A 49 -1.23 0.03 8.62
CA LYS A 49 -0.27 -1.04 8.35
C LYS A 49 0.79 -1.06 9.45
N GLN A 50 1.03 -2.22 10.03
CA GLN A 50 2.12 -2.48 10.97
C GLN A 50 3.23 -3.24 10.24
N LEU A 51 4.47 -2.82 10.45
CA LEU A 51 5.63 -3.42 9.83
C LEU A 51 6.48 -4.20 10.84
N TYR A 52 7.09 -5.29 10.39
CA TYR A 52 8.10 -6.03 11.16
C TYR A 52 9.32 -5.16 11.47
N SER A 53 10.11 -5.57 12.46
CA SER A 53 11.37 -4.93 12.84
C SER A 53 12.60 -5.58 12.22
N ASP A 54 12.44 -6.77 11.63
CA ASP A 54 13.57 -7.67 11.40
C ASP A 54 14.51 -7.18 10.29
N TRP A 55 14.02 -6.27 9.45
CA TRP A 55 14.76 -5.56 8.41
C TRP A 55 15.40 -4.25 8.90
N LEU A 56 15.24 -3.89 10.17
CA LEU A 56 15.73 -2.65 10.75
C LEU A 56 17.01 -2.90 11.58
N PRO A 57 17.96 -1.95 11.59
CA PRO A 57 19.11 -2.01 12.49
C PRO A 57 18.72 -2.22 13.95
N TRP A 58 19.60 -2.92 14.67
CA TRP A 58 19.39 -3.30 16.06
C TRP A 58 19.07 -2.08 16.95
N GLY A 59 18.09 -2.23 17.83
CA GLY A 59 17.63 -1.16 18.73
C GLY A 59 16.60 -0.19 18.13
N MET A 60 16.29 -0.27 16.83
CA MET A 60 15.25 0.55 16.24
C MET A 60 13.84 -0.01 16.49
N LYS A 61 12.89 0.85 16.87
CA LYS A 61 11.49 0.47 17.11
C LYS A 61 10.77 0.10 15.81
N ARG A 62 9.74 -0.75 15.89
CA ARG A 62 8.86 -1.07 14.76
C ARG A 62 8.17 0.18 14.22
N ARG A 63 7.76 0.14 12.95
CA ARG A 63 7.05 1.25 12.30
C ARG A 63 5.63 0.84 11.98
N ASP A 64 4.73 1.80 12.09
CA ASP A 64 3.39 1.70 11.56
C ASP A 64 3.10 2.87 10.60
N LEU A 65 2.19 2.66 9.67
CA LEU A 65 1.75 3.63 8.68
C LEU A 65 0.24 3.78 8.83
N LEU A 66 -0.22 5.02 8.94
CA LEU A 66 -1.64 5.35 8.85
C LEU A 66 -1.85 6.20 7.61
N LEU A 67 -2.51 5.61 6.62
CA LEU A 67 -2.57 6.14 5.26
C LEU A 67 -4.01 6.35 4.87
N ARG A 68 -4.31 7.52 4.30
CA ARG A 68 -5.44 7.65 3.39
C ARG A 68 -5.03 7.04 2.06
N ARG A 69 -5.75 6.03 1.63
CA ARG A 69 -5.55 5.33 0.36
C ARG A 69 -6.73 5.65 -0.55
N TYR A 70 -6.44 6.30 -1.66
CA TYR A 70 -7.39 6.50 -2.75
C TYR A 70 -7.05 5.54 -3.89
N TRP A 71 -8.06 5.05 -4.61
CA TRP A 71 -7.84 4.28 -5.82
C TRP A 71 -8.88 4.58 -6.90
N ARG A 72 -8.49 4.38 -8.16
CA ARG A 72 -9.39 4.43 -9.31
C ARG A 72 -8.93 3.50 -10.41
N ARG A 73 -9.84 3.21 -11.33
CA ARG A 73 -9.59 2.47 -12.57
C ARG A 73 -9.92 3.40 -13.75
N GLU A 74 -9.00 3.48 -14.70
CA GLU A 74 -9.16 4.21 -15.95
C GLU A 74 -9.80 3.29 -17.01
N ASP A 75 -10.36 3.89 -18.07
CA ASP A 75 -11.04 3.15 -19.16
C ASP A 75 -10.11 2.20 -19.92
N ASP A 76 -8.80 2.50 -19.95
CA ASP A 76 -7.78 1.65 -20.57
C ASP A 76 -7.42 0.42 -19.72
N GLY A 77 -8.02 0.26 -18.53
CA GLY A 77 -7.76 -0.82 -17.59
C GLY A 77 -6.61 -0.57 -16.62
N THR A 78 -6.04 0.64 -16.60
CA THR A 78 -5.03 1.06 -15.64
C THR A 78 -5.65 1.27 -14.26
N TYR A 79 -5.01 0.77 -13.21
CA TYR A 79 -5.33 1.10 -11.83
C TYR A 79 -4.33 2.09 -11.26
N VAL A 80 -4.84 3.09 -10.53
CA VAL A 80 -4.04 4.05 -9.79
C VAL A 80 -4.39 3.92 -8.31
N ILE A 81 -3.37 3.75 -7.46
CA ILE A 81 -3.48 3.77 -6.00
C ILE A 81 -2.63 4.93 -5.50
N LEU A 82 -3.18 5.80 -4.65
CA LEU A 82 -2.47 6.92 -4.04
C LEU A 82 -2.50 6.79 -2.51
N TYR A 83 -1.36 7.06 -1.88
CA TYR A 83 -1.20 7.08 -0.44
C TYR A 83 -0.82 8.47 0.03
N HIS A 84 -1.37 8.86 1.18
CA HIS A 84 -0.93 10.03 1.94
C HIS A 84 -1.04 9.72 3.43
N SER A 85 -0.02 10.04 4.21
CA SER A 85 -0.08 9.85 5.67
C SER A 85 -1.10 10.81 6.31
N VAL A 86 -1.88 10.30 7.25
CA VAL A 86 -2.91 11.08 7.95
C VAL A 86 -2.89 10.81 9.45
N PHE A 87 -3.51 11.73 10.21
CA PHE A 87 -3.84 11.53 11.62
C PHE A 87 -5.33 11.19 11.74
N HIS A 88 -5.67 10.21 12.59
CA HIS A 88 -7.04 9.78 12.75
C HIS A 88 -7.36 9.41 14.20
N LYS A 89 -8.48 9.90 14.73
CA LYS A 89 -8.87 9.70 16.14
C LYS A 89 -9.09 8.22 16.49
N LYS A 90 -9.61 7.42 15.55
CA LYS A 90 -9.81 5.96 15.72
C LYS A 90 -8.50 5.16 15.72
N CYS A 91 -7.37 5.75 15.32
CA CYS A 91 -6.08 5.09 15.26
C CYS A 91 -4.96 6.02 15.80
N PRO A 92 -4.94 6.30 17.12
CA PRO A 92 -3.90 7.10 17.75
C PRO A 92 -2.54 6.38 17.70
N HIS A 93 -1.49 7.05 18.16
CA HIS A 93 -0.16 6.45 18.27
C HIS A 93 -0.18 5.24 19.20
N GLN A 94 0.45 4.15 18.75
CA GLN A 94 0.51 2.89 19.47
C GLN A 94 1.87 2.74 20.17
N LYS A 95 1.86 2.35 21.44
CA LYS A 95 3.10 2.07 22.19
C LYS A 95 3.88 0.97 21.49
N GLY A 96 5.20 1.17 21.34
CA GLY A 96 6.10 0.23 20.67
C GLY A 96 6.26 0.46 19.16
N TYR A 97 5.47 1.36 18.57
CA TYR A 97 5.59 1.76 17.17
C TYR A 97 6.04 3.22 17.03
N VAL A 98 6.79 3.50 15.97
CA VAL A 98 7.05 4.84 15.46
C VAL A 98 6.18 5.04 14.23
N ARG A 99 5.27 6.01 14.26
CA ARG A 99 4.41 6.35 13.13
C ARG A 99 5.26 6.95 12.01
N ALA A 100 5.46 6.16 10.95
CA ALA A 100 6.12 6.63 9.75
C ALA A 100 5.18 7.56 8.97
N CYS A 101 5.75 8.58 8.35
CA CYS A 101 5.03 9.55 7.54
C CYS A 101 5.60 9.55 6.13
N LEU A 102 4.74 9.44 5.13
CA LEU A 102 5.06 9.69 3.72
C LEU A 102 4.24 10.88 3.23
N LYS A 103 4.89 11.77 2.48
CA LYS A 103 4.23 12.92 1.85
C LYS A 103 3.27 12.46 0.77
N SER A 104 3.71 11.53 -0.07
CA SER A 104 2.88 10.89 -1.07
C SER A 104 3.48 9.56 -1.50
N GLY A 105 2.67 8.69 -2.06
CA GLY A 105 3.15 7.46 -2.66
C GLY A 105 2.03 6.73 -3.37
N GLY A 106 2.31 5.53 -3.87
CA GLY A 106 1.28 4.77 -4.58
C GLY A 106 1.80 3.92 -5.71
N TYR A 107 0.85 3.40 -6.48
CA TYR A 107 1.09 2.52 -7.60
C TYR A 107 0.30 2.99 -8.82
N VAL A 108 0.91 2.83 -10.00
CA VAL A 108 0.20 2.86 -11.29
C VAL A 108 0.42 1.49 -11.94
N ILE A 109 -0.66 0.80 -12.27
CA ILE A 109 -0.68 -0.58 -12.75
C ILE A 109 -1.37 -0.57 -14.10
N SER A 110 -0.60 -0.52 -15.18
CA SER A 110 -1.14 -0.42 -16.54
C SER A 110 -1.05 -1.76 -17.25
N PRO A 111 -2.11 -2.21 -17.95
CA PRO A 111 -2.06 -3.46 -18.70
C PRO A 111 -1.03 -3.38 -19.82
N ALA A 112 -0.38 -4.50 -20.10
CA ALA A 112 0.59 -4.69 -21.16
C ALA A 112 0.40 -6.07 -21.80
N ASN A 113 1.00 -6.29 -22.98
CA ASN A 113 1.00 -7.58 -23.65
C ASN A 113 -0.42 -8.21 -23.74
N MET A 114 -1.38 -7.43 -24.26
CA MET A 114 -2.80 -7.82 -24.36
C MET A 114 -3.43 -8.26 -23.03
N GLY A 115 -3.02 -7.65 -21.92
CA GLY A 115 -3.57 -7.90 -20.59
C GLY A 115 -2.97 -9.11 -19.85
N LYS A 116 -1.99 -9.81 -20.45
CA LYS A 116 -1.29 -10.94 -19.79
C LYS A 116 -0.23 -10.47 -18.79
N GLN A 117 0.27 -9.25 -18.97
CA GLN A 117 1.26 -8.62 -18.12
C GLN A 117 0.78 -7.23 -17.73
N SER A 118 1.42 -6.65 -16.72
CA SER A 118 1.19 -5.25 -16.35
C SER A 118 2.50 -4.53 -16.06
N VAL A 119 2.60 -3.28 -16.50
CA VAL A 119 3.65 -2.36 -16.07
C VAL A 119 3.23 -1.76 -14.73
N VAL A 120 4.02 -2.01 -13.69
CA VAL A 120 3.80 -1.50 -12.34
C VAL A 120 4.82 -0.41 -12.04
N LYS A 121 4.35 0.80 -11.76
CA LYS A 121 5.17 1.92 -11.30
C LYS A 121 4.88 2.16 -9.82
N HIS A 122 5.91 2.05 -8.98
CA HIS A 122 5.83 2.37 -7.55
C HIS A 122 6.49 3.73 -7.27
N MET A 123 5.76 4.59 -6.58
CA MET A 123 6.17 5.94 -6.23
C MET A 123 6.12 6.13 -4.72
N LEU A 124 7.14 6.78 -4.16
CA LEU A 124 7.20 7.12 -2.74
C LEU A 124 7.97 8.43 -2.59
N ALA A 125 7.40 9.35 -1.81
CA ALA A 125 7.99 10.61 -1.39
C ALA A 125 7.86 10.72 0.13
N ILE A 126 8.99 10.90 0.81
CA ILE A 126 9.11 10.95 2.27
C ILE A 126 9.43 12.40 2.70
#